data_AF-A0A924P9E6-F1
#
_entry.id   AF-A0A924P9E6-F1
#
_cell.length_a   1.000
_cell.length_b   1.000
_cell.length_c   1.000
_cell.angle_alpha   90.00
_cell.angle_beta   90.00
_cell.angle_gamma   90.00
#
_symmetry.space_group_name_H-M   'P 1'
#
loop_
_entity.id
_entity.type
_entity.pdbx_description
1 polymer ?
#
loop_
_entity_poly.entity_id
_entity_poly.type
_entity_poly.pdbx_seq_one_letter_code
_entity_poly.pdbx_strand_id
1 'polypeptide(L)'
;MSYSTSKLLTKAECDQATELATERKNDLEFNQIVLGRNLTVQEKTAAFTSSSLLGVQAEITGTEAAITAMPAGDAKTGLESKLRRLNDRKDNLVERQQKGGNVSLLDFELDAALAAKQVDEITAYITAIATRKAAL
;
A
#
# COMPACT_ATOMS: atom_id res chain seq x y z
N MET A 1 9.24 -19.01 21.33
CA MET A 1 10.19 -17.89 21.11
C MET A 1 11.47 -18.45 20.52
N SER A 2 12.05 -17.76 19.54
CA SER A 2 13.26 -18.20 18.82
C SER A 2 14.56 -17.72 19.46
N TYR A 3 14.47 -17.04 20.61
CA TYR A 3 15.59 -16.50 21.38
C TYR A 3 15.53 -17.02 22.82
N SER A 4 16.69 -17.02 23.48
CA SER A 4 16.81 -17.39 24.89
C SER A 4 17.17 -16.19 25.76
N THR A 5 16.36 -15.94 26.79
CA THR A 5 16.63 -14.95 27.83
C THR A 5 17.53 -15.48 28.95
N SER A 6 17.85 -16.79 28.95
CA SER A 6 18.70 -17.42 29.97
C SER A 6 20.13 -16.86 30.00
N LYS A 7 20.56 -16.24 28.90
CA LYS A 7 21.88 -15.59 28.77
C LYS A 7 21.97 -14.25 29.52
N LEU A 8 20.85 -13.66 29.90
CA LEU A 8 20.81 -12.48 30.76
C LEU A 8 20.94 -12.98 32.20
N LEU A 9 22.05 -12.64 32.85
CA LEU A 9 22.43 -13.13 34.18
C LEU A 9 22.24 -12.05 35.25
N THR A 10 22.11 -10.80 34.86
CA THR A 10 21.94 -9.65 35.76
C THR A 10 20.73 -8.80 35.39
N LYS A 11 20.22 -8.05 36.36
CA LYS A 11 19.14 -7.07 36.13
C LYS A 11 19.56 -5.97 35.18
N ALA A 12 20.83 -5.54 35.24
CA ALA A 12 21.38 -4.52 34.35
C ALA A 12 21.39 -4.97 32.88
N GLU A 13 21.76 -6.22 32.59
CA GLU A 13 21.68 -6.77 31.23
C GLU A 13 20.24 -6.83 30.71
N CYS A 14 19.28 -7.16 31.58
CA CYS A 14 17.86 -7.13 31.23
C CYS A 14 17.37 -5.72 30.91
N ASP A 15 17.84 -4.71 31.67
CA ASP A 15 17.49 -3.31 31.43
C ASP A 15 18.05 -2.80 30.11
N GLN A 16 19.33 -3.08 29.83
CA GLN A 16 19.93 -2.74 28.55
C GLN A 16 19.23 -3.43 27.37
N ALA A 17 18.88 -4.72 27.50
CA ALA A 17 18.16 -5.44 26.46
C ALA A 17 16.74 -4.89 26.24
N THR A 18 16.08 -4.42 27.30
CA THR A 18 14.76 -3.79 27.25
C THR A 18 14.82 -2.42 26.57
N GLU A 19 15.83 -1.61 26.89
CA GLU A 19 16.05 -0.29 26.28
C GLU A 19 16.25 -0.42 24.76
N LEU A 20 17.17 -1.30 24.34
CA LEU A 20 17.43 -1.58 22.92
C LEU A 20 16.18 -2.07 22.18
N ALA A 21 15.38 -2.93 22.82
CA ALA A 21 14.14 -3.42 22.22
C ALA A 21 13.06 -2.34 22.13
N THR A 22 12.98 -1.46 23.12
CA THR A 22 12.01 -0.37 23.16
C THR A 22 12.31 0.67 22.10
N GLU A 23 13.58 1.02 21.90
CA GLU A 23 14.01 1.90 20.80
C GLU A 23 13.56 1.34 19.43
N ARG A 24 13.89 0.06 19.16
CA ARG A 24 13.47 -0.61 17.92
C ARG A 24 11.95 -0.65 17.75
N LYS A 25 11.22 -0.87 18.85
CA LYS A 25 9.76 -0.86 18.83
C LYS A 25 9.22 0.51 18.45
N ASN A 26 9.75 1.59 19.04
CA ASN A 26 9.30 2.95 18.76
C ASN A 26 9.51 3.33 17.29
N ASP A 27 10.66 2.97 16.70
CA ASP A 27 10.93 3.20 15.27
C ASP A 27 9.93 2.45 14.38
N LEU A 28 9.61 1.20 14.71
CA LEU A 28 8.63 0.40 13.98
C LEU A 28 7.20 0.92 14.13
N GLU A 29 6.82 1.36 15.33
CA GLU A 29 5.51 1.98 15.56
C GLU A 29 5.37 3.31 14.80
N PHE A 30 6.44 4.12 14.74
CA PHE A 30 6.46 5.30 13.89
C PHE A 30 6.29 4.94 12.41
N ASN A 31 7.02 3.95 11.92
CA ASN A 31 6.87 3.45 10.55
C ASN A 31 5.46 2.93 10.28
N GLN A 32 4.84 2.23 11.24
CA GLN A 32 3.46 1.74 11.13
C GLN A 32 2.46 2.90 10.98
N ILE A 33 2.63 4.00 11.72
CA ILE A 33 1.78 5.20 11.58
C ILE A 33 1.94 5.80 10.19
N VAL A 34 3.17 5.90 9.68
CA VAL A 34 3.45 6.42 8.32
C VAL A 34 2.81 5.51 7.26
N LEU A 35 2.97 4.19 7.39
CA LEU A 35 2.34 3.22 6.50
C LEU A 35 0.82 3.37 6.55
N GLY A 36 0.19 3.39 7.72
CA GLY A 36 -1.26 3.55 7.85
C GLY A 36 -1.80 4.81 7.16
N ARG A 37 -1.11 5.94 7.28
CA ARG A 37 -1.51 7.19 6.58
C ARG A 37 -1.40 7.06 5.06
N ASN A 38 -0.32 6.44 4.58
CA ASN A 38 -0.10 6.23 3.16
C ASN A 38 -1.09 5.22 2.57
N LEU A 39 -1.52 4.22 3.34
CA LEU A 39 -2.51 3.23 2.90
C LEU A 39 -3.82 3.91 2.48
N THR A 40 -4.35 4.82 3.31
CA THR A 40 -5.56 5.59 2.97
C THR A 40 -5.41 6.41 1.69
N VAL A 41 -4.22 6.92 1.40
CA VAL A 41 -3.94 7.66 0.15
C VAL A 41 -3.87 6.70 -1.04
N GLN A 42 -3.23 5.54 -0.87
CA GLN A 42 -3.13 4.52 -1.91
C GLN A 42 -4.49 3.91 -2.25
N GLU A 43 -5.34 3.63 -1.25
CA GLU A 43 -6.71 3.15 -1.45
C GLU A 43 -7.52 4.12 -2.33
N LYS A 44 -7.46 5.41 -2.02
CA LYS A 44 -8.14 6.45 -2.80
C LYS A 44 -7.60 6.53 -4.23
N THR A 45 -6.28 6.47 -4.38
CA THR A 45 -5.61 6.51 -5.70
C THR A 45 -5.99 5.30 -6.55
N ALA A 46 -5.96 4.10 -5.97
CA ALA A 46 -6.31 2.86 -6.64
C ALA A 46 -7.79 2.86 -7.05
N ALA A 47 -8.70 3.26 -6.15
CA ALA A 47 -10.12 3.37 -6.42
C ALA A 47 -10.42 4.38 -7.54
N PHE A 48 -9.84 5.58 -7.46
CA PHE A 48 -10.00 6.63 -8.47
C PHE A 48 -9.48 6.22 -9.84
N THR A 49 -8.32 5.56 -9.89
CA THR A 49 -7.71 5.10 -11.14
C THR A 49 -8.58 4.00 -11.78
N SER A 50 -9.06 3.05 -10.98
CA SER A 50 -9.96 1.99 -11.45
C SER A 50 -11.30 2.56 -11.97
N SER A 51 -11.93 3.48 -11.24
CA SER A 51 -13.19 4.08 -11.69
C SER A 51 -13.00 4.94 -12.94
N SER A 52 -11.88 5.66 -13.03
CA SER A 52 -11.55 6.48 -14.21
C SER A 52 -11.32 5.61 -15.44
N LEU A 53 -10.64 4.47 -15.31
CA LEU A 53 -10.46 3.52 -16.41
C LEU A 53 -11.79 2.97 -16.91
N LEU A 54 -12.67 2.55 -16.00
CA LEU A 54 -14.00 2.06 -16.36
C LEU A 54 -14.81 3.13 -17.11
N GLY A 55 -14.80 4.37 -16.62
CA GLY A 55 -15.47 5.49 -17.28
C GLY A 55 -14.93 5.78 -18.68
N VAL A 56 -13.61 5.88 -18.82
CA VAL A 56 -12.97 6.11 -20.14
C VAL A 56 -13.23 4.97 -21.11
N GLN A 57 -13.22 3.71 -20.64
CA GLN A 57 -13.53 2.55 -21.49
C GLN A 57 -14.98 2.56 -21.97
N ALA A 58 -15.93 2.97 -21.11
CA ALA A 58 -17.32 3.15 -21.50
C ALA A 58 -17.49 4.27 -22.54
N GLU A 59 -16.80 5.41 -22.36
CA GLU A 59 -16.79 6.50 -23.34
C GLU A 59 -16.19 6.08 -24.69
N ILE A 60 -15.11 5.30 -24.68
CA ILE A 60 -14.50 4.73 -25.89
C ILE A 60 -15.54 3.87 -26.62
N THR A 61 -16.15 2.92 -25.92
CA THR A 61 -17.14 1.99 -26.47
C THR A 61 -18.32 2.74 -27.09
N GLY A 62 -18.85 3.76 -26.41
CA GLY A 62 -19.93 4.60 -26.93
C GLY A 62 -19.51 5.44 -28.13
N THR A 63 -18.28 5.95 -28.13
CA THR A 63 -17.74 6.75 -29.25
C THR A 63 -17.52 5.89 -30.49
N GLU A 64 -16.98 4.67 -30.33
CA GLU A 64 -16.81 3.70 -31.43
C GLU A 64 -18.14 3.30 -32.06
N ALA A 65 -19.16 3.05 -31.23
CA ALA A 65 -20.51 2.77 -31.71
C ALA A 65 -21.09 3.95 -32.53
N ALA A 66 -20.90 5.19 -32.06
CA ALA A 66 -21.35 6.38 -32.77
C ALA A 66 -20.61 6.60 -34.11
N ILE A 67 -19.29 6.40 -34.14
CA ILE A 67 -18.48 6.47 -35.39
C ILE A 67 -18.99 5.46 -36.42
N THR A 68 -19.32 4.24 -35.96
CA THR A 68 -19.80 3.16 -36.82
C THR A 68 -21.17 3.48 -37.42
N ALA A 69 -22.05 4.12 -36.64
CA ALA A 69 -23.39 4.49 -37.07
C ALA A 69 -23.44 5.76 -37.95
N MET A 70 -22.37 6.56 -37.98
CA MET A 70 -22.36 7.84 -38.69
C MET A 70 -21.82 7.76 -40.13
N PRO A 71 -22.46 8.48 -41.08
CA PRO A 71 -21.92 8.66 -42.42
C PRO A 71 -20.62 9.48 -42.37
N ALA A 72 -19.83 9.40 -43.45
CA ALA A 72 -18.62 10.21 -43.58
C ALA A 72 -18.95 11.71 -43.60
N GLY A 73 -18.10 12.51 -42.95
CA GLY A 73 -18.24 13.96 -42.85
C GLY A 73 -17.57 14.50 -41.58
N ASP A 74 -17.54 15.82 -41.43
CA ASP A 74 -16.81 16.51 -40.36
C ASP A 74 -17.18 16.03 -38.95
N ALA A 75 -18.46 15.71 -38.74
CA ALA A 75 -18.94 15.21 -37.45
C ALA A 75 -18.32 13.83 -37.10
N LYS A 76 -18.12 12.95 -38.10
CA LYS A 76 -17.46 11.65 -37.89
C LYS A 76 -15.98 11.83 -37.61
N THR A 77 -15.30 12.69 -38.36
CA THR A 77 -13.89 13.06 -38.14
C THR A 77 -13.68 13.65 -36.73
N GLY A 78 -14.65 14.42 -36.23
CA GLY A 78 -14.66 14.93 -34.86
C GLY A 78 -14.72 13.83 -33.80
N LEU A 79 -15.59 12.83 -33.99
CA LEU A 79 -15.66 11.66 -33.11
C LEU A 79 -14.39 10.80 -33.17
N GLU A 80 -13.80 10.60 -34.35
CA GLU A 80 -12.52 9.89 -34.50
C GLU A 80 -11.38 10.61 -33.76
N SER A 81 -11.35 11.94 -33.83
CA SER A 81 -10.41 12.76 -33.07
C SER A 81 -10.63 12.65 -31.56
N LYS A 82 -11.89 12.62 -31.11
CA LYS A 82 -12.25 12.37 -29.71
C LYS A 82 -11.79 10.97 -29.26
N LEU A 83 -12.04 9.95 -30.08
CA LEU A 83 -11.65 8.57 -29.80
C LEU A 83 -10.13 8.44 -29.61
N ARG A 84 -9.33 9.13 -30.43
CA ARG A 84 -7.87 9.18 -30.25
C ARG A 84 -7.49 9.72 -28.87
N ARG A 85 -8.04 10.87 -28.48
CA ARG A 85 -7.79 11.48 -27.16
C ARG A 85 -8.23 10.59 -25.99
N LEU A 86 -9.35 9.87 -26.15
CA LEU A 86 -9.83 8.93 -25.14
C LEU A 86 -8.88 7.73 -24.99
N ASN A 87 -8.35 7.20 -26.09
CA ASN A 87 -7.34 6.15 -26.04
C ASN A 87 -6.05 6.63 -25.38
N ASP A 88 -5.55 7.83 -25.72
CA ASP A 88 -4.38 8.42 -25.06
C ASP A 88 -4.62 8.53 -23.54
N ARG A 89 -5.82 8.97 -23.12
CA ARG A 89 -6.20 9.06 -21.70
C ARG A 89 -6.25 7.68 -21.03
N LYS A 90 -6.80 6.67 -21.71
CA LYS A 90 -6.84 5.28 -21.22
C LYS A 90 -5.42 4.77 -20.97
N ASP A 91 -4.52 4.96 -21.92
CA ASP A 91 -3.15 4.45 -21.83
C ASP A 91 -2.39 5.10 -20.66
N ASN A 92 -2.55 6.41 -20.47
CA ASN A 92 -2.03 7.11 -19.30
C ASN A 92 -2.58 6.56 -17.96
N LEU A 93 -3.87 6.22 -17.92
CA LEU A 93 -4.48 5.65 -16.72
C LEU A 93 -4.01 4.21 -16.46
N VAL A 94 -3.78 3.42 -17.51
CA VAL A 94 -3.20 2.07 -17.41
C VAL A 94 -1.79 2.15 -16.83
N GLU A 95 -0.96 3.08 -17.31
CA GLU A 95 0.39 3.28 -16.77
C GLU A 95 0.35 3.68 -15.29
N ARG A 96 -0.60 4.55 -14.89
CA ARG A 96 -0.80 4.91 -13.48
C ARG A 96 -1.27 3.72 -12.65
N GLN A 97 -2.14 2.87 -13.18
CA GLN A 97 -2.62 1.67 -12.51
C GLN A 97 -1.48 0.68 -12.24
N GLN A 98 -0.49 0.58 -13.13
CA GLN A 98 0.68 -0.26 -12.91
C GLN A 98 1.55 0.23 -11.75
N LYS A 99 1.61 1.54 -11.50
CA LYS A 99 2.46 2.15 -10.46
C LYS A 99 1.76 2.37 -9.11
N GLY A 100 0.42 2.45 -9.09
CA GLY A 100 -0.35 2.80 -7.89
C GLY A 100 -1.79 2.29 -7.92
N GLY A 101 -2.07 1.25 -8.70
CA GLY A 101 -3.35 0.56 -8.71
C GLY A 101 -3.44 -0.53 -7.63
N ASN A 102 -4.49 -1.35 -7.70
CA ASN A 102 -4.82 -2.35 -6.68
C ASN A 102 -3.68 -3.33 -6.35
N VAL A 103 -2.82 -3.65 -7.32
CA VAL A 103 -1.65 -4.53 -7.08
C VAL A 103 -0.63 -3.87 -6.17
N SER A 104 -0.30 -2.60 -6.43
CA SER A 104 0.61 -1.83 -5.57
C SER A 104 -0.01 -1.56 -4.20
N LEU A 105 -1.33 -1.35 -4.14
CA LEU A 105 -2.05 -1.26 -2.87
C LEU A 105 -1.91 -2.54 -2.04
N LEU A 106 -2.08 -3.71 -2.66
CA LEU A 106 -1.97 -5.00 -1.98
C LEU A 106 -0.57 -5.23 -1.39
N ASP A 107 0.48 -4.85 -2.12
CA ASP A 107 1.86 -4.93 -1.64
C ASP A 107 2.07 -4.00 -0.43
N PHE A 108 1.49 -2.80 -0.48
CA PHE A 108 1.53 -1.84 0.61
C PHE A 108 0.76 -2.32 1.86
N GLU A 109 -0.37 -3.00 1.67
CA GLU A 109 -1.12 -3.66 2.75
C GLU A 109 -0.30 -4.77 3.42
N LEU A 110 0.45 -5.54 2.63
CA LEU A 110 1.36 -6.56 3.15
C LEU A 110 2.46 -5.94 4.02
N ASP A 111 3.10 -4.86 3.57
CA ASP A 111 4.12 -4.15 4.35
C ASP A 111 3.57 -3.65 5.69
N ALA A 112 2.36 -3.08 5.69
CA ALA A 112 1.70 -2.64 6.92
C ALA A 112 1.42 -3.82 7.88
N ALA A 113 0.99 -4.97 7.33
CA ALA A 113 0.74 -6.18 8.13
C ALA A 113 2.03 -6.76 8.71
N LEU A 114 3.12 -6.78 7.94
CA LEU A 114 4.43 -7.23 8.39
C LEU A 114 4.98 -6.33 9.51
N ALA A 115 4.89 -5.01 9.37
CA ALA A 115 5.30 -4.07 10.40
C ALA A 115 4.54 -4.31 11.71
N ALA A 116 3.21 -4.53 11.64
CA ALA A 116 2.40 -4.86 12.82
C ALA A 116 2.90 -6.15 13.52
N LYS A 117 3.22 -7.20 12.74
CA LYS A 117 3.75 -8.45 13.29
C LYS A 117 5.12 -8.29 13.94
N GLN A 118 5.97 -7.41 13.43
CA GLN A 118 7.26 -7.11 14.03
C GLN A 118 7.10 -6.39 15.38
N VAL A 119 6.16 -5.44 15.48
CA VAL A 119 5.82 -4.78 16.76
C VAL A 119 5.30 -5.78 17.80
N ASP A 120 4.42 -6.70 17.39
CA ASP A 120 3.91 -7.76 18.26
C ASP A 120 5.06 -8.64 18.81
N GLU A 121 5.97 -9.08 17.94
CA GLU A 121 7.10 -9.92 18.33
C GLU A 121 8.08 -9.19 19.26
N ILE A 122 8.39 -7.92 19.01
CA ILE A 122 9.26 -7.14 19.89
C ILE A 122 8.57 -6.90 21.25
N THR A 123 7.26 -6.70 21.26
CA THR A 123 6.50 -6.60 22.51
C THR A 123 6.58 -7.90 23.30
N ALA A 124 6.44 -9.06 22.65
CA ALA A 124 6.63 -10.36 23.29
C ALA A 124 8.05 -10.54 23.82
N TYR A 125 9.07 -10.13 23.05
CA TYR A 125 10.48 -10.15 23.46
C TYR A 125 10.71 -9.34 24.74
N ILE A 126 10.19 -8.11 24.81
CA ILE A 126 10.26 -7.25 26.01
C ILE A 126 9.59 -7.93 27.21
N THR A 127 8.41 -8.54 27.04
CA THR A 127 7.73 -9.28 28.11
C THR A 127 8.56 -10.47 28.63
N ALA A 128 9.24 -11.19 27.73
CA ALA A 128 10.11 -12.30 28.13
C ALA A 128 11.35 -11.82 28.90
N ILE A 129 11.95 -10.69 28.53
CA ILE A 129 13.04 -10.08 29.29
C ILE A 129 12.54 -9.65 30.68
N ALA A 130 11.38 -9.00 30.77
CA ALA A 130 10.80 -8.60 32.06
C ALA A 130 10.56 -9.81 32.98
N THR A 131 10.05 -10.91 32.41
CA THR A 131 9.88 -12.18 33.14
C THR A 131 11.21 -12.73 33.64
N ARG A 132 12.26 -12.71 32.80
CA ARG A 132 13.62 -13.12 33.20
C ARG A 132 14.16 -12.23 34.31
N LYS A 133 14.01 -10.91 34.19
CA LYS A 133 14.47 -9.93 35.19
C LYS A 133 13.83 -10.15 36.56
N ALA A 134 12.55 -10.52 36.60
CA ALA A 134 11.83 -10.84 37.83
C ALA A 134 12.32 -12.14 38.51
N ALA A 135 12.95 -13.04 37.75
CA ALA A 135 13.53 -14.28 38.25
C ALA A 135 15.02 -14.17 38.65
N LEU A 136 15.62 -12.98 38.54
CA LEU A 136 16.99 -12.64 38.98
C LEU A 136 16.96 -11.79 40.27
#